data_AF-A0A7K0P0B9-F1
#
_entry.id   AF-A0A7K0P0B9-F1
#
_cell.length_a   1.000
_cell.length_b   1.000
_cell.length_c   1.000
_cell.angle_alpha   90.00
_cell.angle_beta   90.00
_cell.angle_gamma   90.00
#
_symmetry.space_group_name_H-M   'P 1'
#
loop_
_entity.id
_entity.type
_entity.pdbx_description
1 polymer ?
#
loop_
_entity_poly.entity_id
_entity_poly.type
_entity_poly.pdbx_seq_one_letter_code
_entity_poly.pdbx_strand_id
1 'polypeptide(L)'
;MIGTRGAPARYGGFESAVEEIGARLADRGHDVVVYCRNEGQTLTEHRGMRLVNLPAVRERHVETLSHAAISTAHAIVRARPDVAFMFNAA
;
A
#
# COMPACT_ATOMS: atom_id res chain seq x y z
N MET A 1 4.08 -1.85 1.06
CA MET A 1 2.96 -2.66 1.57
C MET A 1 1.74 -2.39 0.69
N ILE A 2 1.13 -3.45 0.17
CA ILE A 2 0.13 -3.38 -0.92
C ILE A 2 -1.11 -4.21 -0.55
N GLY A 3 -2.30 -3.76 -0.96
CA GLY A 3 -3.53 -4.55 -0.89
C GLY A 3 -4.40 -4.32 0.36
N THR A 4 -4.14 -3.25 1.11
CA THR A 4 -5.01 -2.79 2.21
C THR A 4 -5.67 -1.46 1.87
N ARG A 5 -6.60 -0.98 2.71
CA ARG A 5 -7.08 0.40 2.61
C ARG A 5 -5.99 1.43 2.93
N GLY A 6 -4.91 1.00 3.58
CA GLY A 6 -3.76 1.80 3.94
C GLY A 6 -3.73 2.14 5.42
N ALA A 7 -3.03 3.23 5.74
CA ALA A 7 -2.99 3.84 7.07
C ALA A 7 -3.59 5.27 7.02
N PRO A 8 -4.14 5.80 8.12
CA PRO A 8 -4.23 5.21 9.47
C PRO A 8 -5.19 4.02 9.54
N ALA A 9 -4.98 3.12 10.50
CA ALA A 9 -5.83 1.94 10.68
C ALA A 9 -7.23 2.33 11.16
N ARG A 10 -8.23 2.26 10.27
CA ARG A 10 -9.61 2.70 10.57
C ARG A 10 -10.69 1.62 10.43
N TYR A 11 -10.38 0.49 9.79
CA TYR A 11 -11.43 -0.42 9.30
C TYR A 11 -11.19 -1.91 9.58
N GLY A 12 -9.99 -2.36 9.96
CA GLY A 12 -9.74 -3.79 10.12
C GLY A 12 -8.33 -4.20 10.58
N GLY A 13 -8.17 -5.52 10.76
CA GLY A 13 -6.93 -6.13 11.26
C GLY A 13 -5.75 -6.03 10.28
N PHE A 14 -6.01 -6.03 8.97
CA PHE A 14 -4.95 -5.84 7.98
C PHE A 14 -4.42 -4.41 7.95
N GLU A 15 -5.29 -3.40 8.10
CA GLU A 15 -4.84 -2.02 8.23
C GLU A 15 -4.01 -1.84 9.52
N SER A 16 -4.43 -2.47 10.61
CA SER A 16 -3.68 -2.46 11.89
C SER A 16 -2.31 -3.14 11.74
N ALA A 17 -2.25 -4.28 11.06
CA ALA A 17 -0.98 -4.97 10.78
C ALA A 17 -0.05 -4.11 9.91
N VAL A 18 -0.58 -3.47 8.86
CA VAL A 18 0.21 -2.56 8.02
C VAL A 18 0.75 -1.39 8.82
N GLU A 19 -0.08 -0.78 9.67
CA GLU A 19 0.33 0.36 10.49
C GLU A 19 1.40 -0.02 11.50
N GLU A 20 1.22 -1.12 12.23
CA GLU A 20 2.14 -1.56 13.28
C GLU A 20 3.45 -2.14 12.73
N ILE A 21 3.39 -2.97 11.69
CA ILE A 21 4.59 -3.53 11.05
C ILE A 21 5.34 -2.43 10.30
N GLY A 22 4.62 -1.63 9.52
CA GLY A 22 5.22 -0.58 8.70
C GLY A 22 5.87 0.51 9.55
N ALA A 23 5.22 0.96 10.64
CA ALA A 23 5.82 1.95 11.54
C ALA A 23 7.12 1.42 12.17
N ARG A 24 7.14 0.15 12.62
CA ARG A 24 8.36 -0.45 13.20
C ARG A 24 9.48 -0.65 12.19
N LEU A 25 9.16 -0.86 10.91
CA LEU A 25 10.16 -0.92 9.84
C LEU A 25 10.70 0.48 9.54
N ALA A 26 9.84 1.50 9.50
CA ALA A 26 10.25 2.89 9.33
C ALA A 26 11.15 3.36 10.49
N ASP A 27 10.77 3.04 11.75
CA ASP A 27 11.57 3.32 12.94
C ASP A 27 12.95 2.64 12.93
N ARG A 28 13.10 1.51 12.22
CA ARG A 28 14.39 0.83 11.99
C ARG A 28 15.19 1.41 10.83
N GLY A 29 14.71 2.50 10.21
CA GLY A 29 15.39 3.21 9.12
C GLY A 29 15.10 2.66 7.73
N HIS A 30 14.10 1.79 7.57
CA HIS A 30 13.69 1.31 6.25
C HIS A 30 12.79 2.34 5.55
N ASP A 31 12.94 2.50 4.24
CA ASP A 31 12.00 3.28 3.45
C ASP A 31 10.71 2.48 3.20
N VAL A 32 9.67 2.80 3.96
CA VAL A 32 8.39 2.09 3.93
C VAL A 32 7.38 2.88 3.12
N VAL A 33 6.91 2.28 2.03
CA VAL A 33 5.80 2.82 1.22
C VAL A 33 4.55 1.99 1.42
N VAL A 34 3.44 2.62 1.77
CA VAL A 34 2.11 1.99 1.91
C VAL A 34 1.19 2.50 0.82
N TYR A 35 0.72 1.58 -0.02
CA TYR A 35 -0.26 1.90 -1.06
C TYR A 35 -1.66 1.86 -0.48
N CYS A 36 -2.34 3.00 -0.54
CA CYS A 36 -3.67 3.21 0.02
C CYS A 36 -4.70 3.29 -1.13
N ARG A 37 -5.95 2.96 -0.83
CA ARG A 37 -7.08 3.06 -1.78
C ARG A 37 -8.29 3.81 -1.22
N ASN A 38 -8.04 4.79 -0.35
CA ASN A 38 -9.09 5.56 0.31
C ASN A 38 -9.44 6.78 -0.55
N GLU A 39 -10.64 6.80 -1.12
CA GLU A 39 -11.18 7.96 -1.83
C GLU A 39 -11.17 9.19 -0.90
N GLY A 40 -10.58 10.31 -1.36
CA GLY A 40 -10.49 11.55 -0.60
C GLY A 40 -9.38 11.63 0.45
N GLN A 41 -8.54 10.59 0.61
CA GLN A 41 -7.40 10.67 1.51
C GLN A 41 -6.25 11.48 0.89
N THR A 42 -5.87 12.57 1.56
CA THR A 42 -4.78 13.49 1.18
C THR A 42 -3.49 13.27 1.97
N LEU A 43 -3.50 12.35 2.95
CA LEU A 43 -2.34 12.07 3.78
C LEU A 43 -1.25 11.37 2.95
N THR A 44 -0.06 11.97 2.92
CA THR A 44 1.11 11.49 2.16
C THR A 44 2.16 10.81 3.01
N GLU A 45 2.08 10.95 4.34
CA GLU A 45 3.00 10.31 5.29
C GLU A 45 2.27 10.00 6.61
N HIS A 46 2.61 8.87 7.23
CA HIS A 46 2.07 8.48 8.53
C HIS A 46 3.07 7.60 9.28
N ARG A 47 3.44 8.01 10.50
CA ARG A 47 4.39 7.28 11.38
C ARG A 47 5.67 6.84 10.65
N GLY A 48 6.28 7.77 9.90
CA GLY A 48 7.50 7.54 9.12
C GLY A 48 7.31 6.71 7.84
N MET A 49 6.09 6.26 7.55
CA MET A 49 5.76 5.57 6.31
C MET A 49 5.23 6.55 5.26
N ARG A 50 5.69 6.43 4.03
CA ARG A 50 5.15 7.19 2.90
C ARG A 50 3.85 6.56 2.43
N LEU A 51 2.80 7.35 2.32
CA LEU A 51 1.50 6.91 1.83
C LEU A 51 1.34 7.30 0.37
N VAL A 52 1.01 6.33 -0.47
CA VAL A 52 0.74 6.56 -1.89
C VAL A 52 -0.71 6.18 -2.14
N ASN A 53 -1.55 7.18 -2.36
CA ASN A 53 -2.95 6.98 -2.72
C ASN A 53 -3.06 6.88 -4.24
N LEU A 54 -3.39 5.70 -4.75
CA LEU A 54 -3.63 5.49 -6.18
C LEU A 54 -5.12 5.25 -6.40
N PRO A 55 -5.73 5.88 -7.45
CA PRO A 55 -7.09 5.56 -7.83
C PRO A 55 -7.16 4.10 -8.28
N ALA A 56 -7.87 3.27 -7.52
CA ALA A 56 -8.15 1.90 -7.94
C ALA A 56 -9.16 1.94 -9.11
N VAL A 57 -8.72 1.53 -10.30
CA VAL A 57 -9.57 1.40 -11.49
C VAL A 57 -10.57 0.28 -11.25
N ARG A 58 -11.84 0.63 -11.01
CA ARG A 58 -13.00 -0.29 -10.93
C ARG A 58 -13.36 -0.82 -12.34
N GLU A 59 -13.07 -2.08 -12.65
CA GLU A 59 -13.47 -2.82 -13.86
C GLU A 59 -13.65 -4.32 -13.49
N ARG A 60 -14.91 -4.63 -13.16
CA ARG A 60 -15.39 -5.69 -12.25
C ARG A 60 -15.08 -7.15 -12.60
N HIS A 61 -14.37 -7.46 -13.69
CA HIS A 61 -13.97 -8.84 -14.03
C HIS A 61 -12.58 -8.99 -14.71
N VAL A 62 -11.84 -7.88 -14.92
CA VAL A 62 -10.47 -7.87 -15.51
C VAL A 62 -9.47 -7.08 -14.62
N GLU A 63 -9.96 -6.59 -13.47
CA GLU A 63 -9.29 -5.69 -12.54
C GLU A 63 -8.02 -6.25 -11.91
N THR A 64 -8.08 -7.48 -11.39
CA THR A 64 -7.02 -8.01 -10.51
C THR A 64 -5.71 -8.19 -11.25
N LEU A 65 -5.73 -8.71 -12.48
CA LEU A 65 -4.52 -8.96 -13.26
C LEU A 65 -3.90 -7.65 -13.78
N SER A 66 -4.74 -6.75 -14.29
CA SER A 66 -4.29 -5.48 -14.88
C SER A 66 -3.75 -4.52 -13.81
N HIS A 67 -4.43 -4.47 -12.65
CA HIS A 67 -3.98 -3.66 -11.52
C HIS A 67 -2.73 -4.24 -10.86
N ALA A 68 -2.63 -5.58 -10.72
CA ALA A 68 -1.41 -6.22 -10.25
C ALA A 68 -0.24 -5.98 -11.21
N ALA A 69 -0.45 -6.10 -12.53
CA ALA A 69 0.59 -5.87 -13.52
C ALA A 69 1.06 -4.40 -13.54
N ILE A 70 0.15 -3.43 -13.51
CA ILE A 70 0.50 -1.99 -13.52
C ILE A 70 1.11 -1.58 -12.18
N SER A 71 0.62 -2.10 -11.05
CA SER A 71 1.20 -1.82 -9.73
C SER A 71 2.58 -2.46 -9.56
N THR A 72 2.77 -3.68 -10.10
CA THR A 72 4.06 -4.37 -10.12
C THR A 72 5.04 -3.67 -11.07
N ALA A 73 4.60 -3.28 -12.26
CA ALA A 73 5.42 -2.49 -13.19
C ALA A 73 5.77 -1.13 -12.61
N HIS A 74 4.85 -0.42 -11.96
CA HIS A 74 5.15 0.85 -11.30
C HIS A 74 6.06 0.67 -10.08
N ALA A 75 5.88 -0.40 -9.29
CA ALA A 75 6.77 -0.72 -8.18
C ALA A 75 8.19 -1.05 -8.66
N ILE A 76 8.32 -1.85 -9.73
CA ILE A 76 9.61 -2.22 -10.35
C ILE A 76 10.28 -1.01 -11.01
N VAL A 77 9.52 -0.15 -11.70
CA VAL A 77 10.08 0.95 -12.49
C VAL A 77 10.35 2.20 -11.63
N ARG A 78 9.58 2.44 -10.55
CA ARG A 78 9.60 3.72 -9.82
C ARG A 78 9.96 3.63 -8.33
N ALA A 79 9.69 2.50 -7.66
CA ALA A 79 9.99 2.35 -6.24
C ALA A 79 11.18 1.41 -5.95
N ARG A 80 11.43 0.41 -6.81
CA ARG A 80 12.43 -0.66 -6.63
C ARG A 80 12.52 -1.16 -5.18
N PRO A 81 11.42 -1.65 -4.59
CA PRO A 81 11.47 -2.13 -3.22
C PRO A 81 12.29 -3.42 -3.13
N ASP A 82 13.14 -3.53 -2.11
CA ASP A 82 13.85 -4.77 -1.80
C ASP A 82 12.89 -5.89 -1.36
N VAL A 83 11.76 -5.52 -0.74
CA VAL A 83 10.75 -6.43 -0.20
C VAL A 83 9.34 -5.87 -0.41
N ALA A 84 8.40 -6.72 -0.84
CA ALA A 84 6.99 -6.37 -0.99
C ALA A 84 6.09 -7.22 -0.11
N PHE A 85 5.36 -6.59 0.82
CA PHE A 85 4.29 -7.21 1.60
C PHE A 85 2.95 -7.03 0.89
N MET A 86 2.33 -8.14 0.46
CA MET A 86 1.01 -8.18 -0.17
C MET A 86 -0.03 -8.71 0.82
N PHE A 87 -1.11 -7.94 0.98
CA PHE A 87 -2.27 -8.30 1.80
C PHE A 87 -3.49 -8.45 0.90
N ASN A 88 -4.40 -9.38 1.22
CA ASN A 88 -5.64 -9.60 0.44
C ASN A 88 -5.40 -9.87 -1.07
N ALA A 89 -4.49 -10.82 -1.38
CA ALA A 89 -4.18 -11.25 -2.75
C ALA A 89 -5.08 -12.39 -3.26
N ALA A 90 -6.35 -12.40 -2.84
CA ALA A 90 -7.35 -13.43 -3.18
C ALA A 90 -8.50 -12.81 -3.96
#